data_AF-A0A7X9G760-F1
#
_entry.id   AF-A0A7X9G760-F1
#
_cell.length_a   1.000
_cell.length_b   1.000
_cell.length_c   1.000
_cell.angle_alpha   90.00
_cell.angle_beta   90.00
_cell.angle_gamma   90.00
#
_symmetry.space_group_name_H-M   'P 1'
#
loop_
_entity.id
_entity.type
_entity.pdbx_description
1 polymer ?
#
loop_
_entity_poly.entity_id
_entity_poly.type
_entity_poly.pdbx_seq_one_letter_code
_entity_poly.pdbx_strand_id
1 'polypeptide(L)'
;MRDASLDPGDPLPREEDIADTMKASRHVVKEDIRRLKALGLVESRKRRGTVVCRLGAFRGLRKLPLPTFFTSREKHEFMNLRVAWEPG
;
A
#
# COMPACT_ATOMS: atom_id res chain seq x y z
N MET A 1 -21.78 9.04 12.66
CA MET A 1 -21.33 8.06 11.65
C MET A 1 -20.93 6.82 12.41
N ARG A 2 -21.42 5.63 12.01
CA ARG A 2 -20.78 4.40 12.48
C ARG A 2 -19.39 4.41 11.87
N ASP A 3 -18.36 4.32 12.71
CA ASP A 3 -17.02 3.93 12.29
C ASP A 3 -17.15 2.56 11.61
N ALA A 4 -17.43 2.56 10.31
CA ALA A 4 -17.28 1.37 9.50
C ALA A 4 -15.77 1.16 9.42
N SER A 5 -15.25 0.39 10.37
CA SER A 5 -13.88 -0.11 10.30
C SER A 5 -13.78 -0.87 8.97
N LEU A 6 -13.01 -0.34 8.04
CA LEU A 6 -12.80 -0.97 6.75
C LEU A 6 -11.78 -2.09 6.94
N ASP A 7 -12.20 -3.32 6.67
CA ASP A 7 -11.31 -4.46 6.76
C ASP A 7 -10.53 -4.63 5.45
N PRO A 8 -9.32 -5.22 5.51
CA PRO A 8 -8.60 -5.62 4.31
C PRO A 8 -9.47 -6.50 3.39
N GLY A 9 -9.72 -6.02 2.17
CA GLY A 9 -10.59 -6.66 1.18
C GLY A 9 -11.86 -5.88 0.88
N ASP A 10 -12.25 -4.96 1.75
CA ASP A 10 -13.44 -4.14 1.56
C ASP A 10 -13.26 -3.09 0.47
N PRO A 11 -14.33 -2.77 -0.29
CA PRO A 11 -14.31 -1.67 -1.23
C PRO A 11 -14.24 -0.34 -0.48
N LEU A 12 -13.38 0.56 -0.96
CA LEU A 12 -13.36 1.95 -0.55
C LEU A 12 -14.64 2.64 -1.05
N PRO A 13 -15.28 3.53 -0.27
CA PRO A 13 -16.38 4.35 -0.76
C PRO A 13 -15.96 5.20 -1.96
N ARG A 14 -16.92 5.78 -2.70
CA ARG A 14 -16.56 6.63 -3.84
C ARG A 14 -15.86 7.89 -3.35
N GLU A 15 -14.95 8.42 -4.16
CA GLU A 15 -14.18 9.62 -3.80
C GLU A 15 -15.09 10.82 -3.48
N GLU A 16 -16.22 10.92 -4.16
CA GLU A 16 -17.23 11.97 -3.92
C GLU A 16 -17.88 11.80 -2.53
N ASP A 17 -18.33 10.59 -2.20
CA ASP A 17 -18.92 10.28 -0.89
C ASP A 17 -17.93 10.56 0.25
N ILE A 18 -16.64 10.26 0.00
CA ILE A 18 -15.55 10.53 0.93
C ILE A 18 -15.34 12.04 1.10
N ALA A 19 -15.32 12.80 0.00
CA ALA A 19 -15.15 14.25 0.03
C ALA A 19 -16.28 14.93 0.81
N ASP A 20 -17.52 14.51 0.56
CA ASP A 20 -18.70 15.05 1.23
C ASP A 20 -18.71 14.70 2.73
N THR A 21 -18.38 13.44 3.06
CA THR A 21 -18.27 12.95 4.44
C THR A 21 -17.18 13.66 5.23
N MET A 22 -16.00 13.82 4.64
CA MET A 22 -14.85 14.43 5.29
C MET A 22 -14.84 15.97 5.18
N LYS A 23 -15.83 16.57 4.50
CA LYS A 23 -15.89 18.01 4.18
C LYS A 23 -14.58 18.51 3.54
N ALA A 24 -14.00 17.69 2.67
CA ALA A 24 -12.74 17.95 1.99
C ALA A 24 -12.99 18.22 0.50
N SER A 25 -12.04 18.86 -0.18
CA SER A 25 -12.15 19.03 -1.62
C SER A 25 -11.92 17.69 -2.35
N ARG A 26 -12.64 17.50 -3.47
CA ARG A 26 -12.48 16.31 -4.32
C ARG A 26 -11.04 16.12 -4.80
N HIS A 27 -10.31 17.22 -5.01
CA HIS A 27 -8.91 17.18 -5.42
C HIS A 27 -8.01 16.59 -4.32
N VAL A 28 -8.21 17.00 -3.06
CA VAL A 28 -7.45 16.49 -1.92
C VAL A 28 -7.71 14.99 -1.73
N VAL A 29 -8.97 14.56 -1.75
CA VAL A 29 -9.34 13.15 -1.62
C VAL A 29 -8.68 12.30 -2.70
N LYS A 30 -8.69 12.76 -3.95
CA LYS A 30 -8.05 12.06 -5.07
C LYS A 30 -6.54 11.90 -4.85
N GLU A 31 -5.86 12.95 -4.40
CA GLU A 31 -4.44 12.91 -4.12
C GLU A 31 -4.11 12.01 -2.93
N ASP A 32 -4.94 11.99 -1.89
CA ASP A 32 -4.76 11.11 -0.75
C ASP A 32 -4.97 9.64 -1.11
N ILE A 33 -5.99 9.32 -1.91
CA ILE A 33 -6.20 7.97 -2.44
C ILE A 33 -5.00 7.54 -3.30
N ARG A 34 -4.42 8.46 -4.09
CA ARG A 34 -3.20 8.20 -4.86
C ARG A 34 -2.01 7.87 -3.96
N ARG A 35 -1.82 8.60 -2.85
CA ARG A 35 -0.77 8.32 -1.85
C ARG A 35 -0.99 6.99 -1.15
N LEU A 36 -2.22 6.69 -0.73
CA LEU A 36 -2.58 5.39 -0.15
C LEU A 36 -2.28 4.24 -1.12
N LYS A 37 -2.53 4.44 -2.43
CA LYS A 37 -2.21 3.47 -3.47
C LYS A 37 -0.70 3.29 -3.66
N ALA A 38 0.07 4.38 -3.55
CA ALA A 38 1.53 4.35 -3.58
C ALA A 38 2.09 3.52 -2.41
N LEU A 39 1.60 3.78 -1.20
CA LEU A 39 1.92 3.02 0.02
C LEU A 39 1.45 1.55 -0.03
N GLY A 40 0.53 1.22 -0.94
CA GLY A 40 -0.01 -0.13 -1.07
C GLY A 40 -1.07 -0.46 -0.02
N LEU A 41 -1.66 0.57 0.60
CA LEU A 41 -2.79 0.49 1.53
C LEU A 41 -4.12 0.28 0.80
N VAL A 42 -4.20 0.69 -0.46
CA VAL A 42 -5.34 0.41 -1.34
C VAL A 42 -4.87 -0.01 -2.73
N GLU A 43 -5.68 -0.77 -3.44
CA GLU A 43 -5.41 -1.17 -4.84
C GLU A 43 -6.68 -1.20 -5.68
N SER A 44 -6.55 -1.04 -7.00
CA SER A 44 -7.69 -1.18 -7.91
C SER A 44 -7.86 -2.63 -8.33
N ARG A 45 -9.06 -3.17 -8.15
CA ARG A 45 -9.45 -4.53 -8.54
C ARG A 45 -10.51 -4.49 -9.63
N LYS A 46 -10.34 -5.33 -10.66
CA LYS A 46 -11.32 -5.47 -11.76
C LYS A 46 -12.70 -5.82 -11.17
N ARG A 47 -13.75 -5.10 -11.59
CA ARG A 47 -15.15 -5.26 -11.13
C ARG A 47 -15.41 -5.00 -9.64
N ARG A 48 -14.44 -4.51 -8.87
CA ARG A 48 -14.61 -4.17 -7.43
C ARG A 48 -14.23 -2.74 -7.07
N GLY A 49 -13.59 -2.00 -7.98
CA GLY A 49 -13.14 -0.64 -7.70
C GLY A 49 -11.87 -0.63 -6.85
N THR A 50 -11.70 0.40 -6.02
CA THR A 50 -10.57 0.50 -5.08
C THR A 50 -10.90 -0.30 -3.82
N VAL A 51 -9.99 -1.15 -3.36
CA VAL A 51 -10.17 -1.97 -2.15
C VAL A 51 -9.05 -1.74 -1.14
N VAL A 52 -9.37 -1.91 0.15
CA VAL A 52 -8.39 -1.83 1.24
C VAL A 52 -7.49 -3.05 1.22
N CYS A 53 -6.19 -2.84 1.43
CA CYS A 53 -5.17 -3.87 1.47
C CYS A 53 -4.62 -4.04 2.89
N ARG A 54 -4.22 -5.27 3.23
CA ARG A 54 -3.41 -5.52 4.42
C ARG A 54 -2.02 -4.87 4.23
N LEU A 55 -1.59 -4.09 5.21
CA LEU A 55 -0.23 -3.55 5.26
C LEU A 55 0.75 -4.73 5.34
N GLY A 56 1.73 -4.75 4.43
CA GLY A 56 2.78 -5.76 4.43
C GLY A 56 4.13 -5.07 4.26
N ALA A 57 5.07 -5.36 5.15
CA ALA A 57 6.41 -4.76 5.17
C ALA A 57 7.10 -4.77 3.79
N PHE A 58 6.86 -5.82 3.01
CA PHE A 58 7.48 -6.02 1.70
C PHE A 58 6.60 -5.64 0.50
N ARG A 59 5.35 -5.18 0.71
CA ARG A 59 4.43 -4.85 -0.41
C ARG A 59 4.91 -3.65 -1.21
N GLY A 60 5.44 -2.62 -0.55
CA GLY A 60 6.09 -1.48 -1.20
C GLY A 60 7.40 -1.89 -1.89
N LEU A 61 8.14 -2.82 -1.27
CA LEU A 61 9.42 -3.34 -1.79
C LEU A 61 9.25 -4.02 -3.17
N ARG A 62 8.12 -4.69 -3.42
CA ARG A 62 7.81 -5.30 -4.74
C ARG A 62 7.73 -4.31 -5.90
N LYS A 63 7.47 -3.04 -5.63
CA LYS A 63 7.39 -1.99 -6.68
C LYS A 63 8.75 -1.34 -6.95
N LEU A 64 9.76 -1.61 -6.13
CA LEU A 64 11.10 -1.09 -6.35
C LEU A 64 11.87 -1.97 -7.34
N PRO A 65 12.70 -1.40 -8.23
CA PRO A 65 13.63 -2.17 -9.04
C PRO A 65 14.83 -2.59 -8.17
N LEU A 66 14.62 -3.57 -7.30
CA LEU A 66 15.57 -4.02 -6.28
C LEU A 66 17.01 -4.25 -6.79
N PRO A 67 17.25 -4.85 -7.98
CA PRO A 67 18.62 -5.09 -8.44
C PRO A 67 19.44 -3.83 -8.69
N THR A 68 18.80 -2.72 -9.06
CA THR A 68 19.48 -1.44 -9.35
C THR A 68 19.42 -0.45 -8.18
N PHE A 69 18.50 -0.66 -7.24
CA PHE A 69 18.37 0.20 -6.07
C PHE A 69 19.44 -0.05 -5.00
N PHE A 70 19.97 -1.27 -4.94
CA PHE A 70 20.96 -1.65 -3.94
C PHE A 70 22.39 -1.62 -4.49
N THR A 71 23.27 -0.98 -3.73
CA THR A 71 24.72 -1.06 -3.91
C THR A 71 25.21 -2.50 -3.71
N SER A 72 26.43 -2.79 -4.19
CA SER A 72 27.06 -4.10 -3.95
C SER A 72 27.16 -4.43 -2.46
N ARG A 73 27.31 -3.43 -1.58
CA ARG A 73 27.36 -3.62 -0.12
C ARG A 73 26.00 -4.00 0.46
N GLU A 74 24.94 -3.28 0.12
CA GLU A 74 23.59 -3.58 0.62
C GLU A 74 23.13 -4.97 0.15
N LYS A 75 23.50 -5.38 -1.07
CA LYS A 75 23.27 -6.75 -1.56
C LYS A 75 23.93 -7.80 -0.67
N HIS A 76 25.17 -7.59 -0.23
CA HIS A 76 25.85 -8.51 0.68
C HIS A 76 25.19 -8.53 2.06
N GLU A 77 24.77 -7.39 2.60
CA GLU A 77 24.03 -7.32 3.87
C GLU A 77 22.67 -8.05 3.79
N PHE A 78 21.95 -7.95 2.67
CA PHE A 78 20.73 -8.72 2.42
C PHE A 78 20.99 -10.23 2.33
N MET A 79 22.11 -10.66 1.74
CA MET A 79 22.48 -12.08 1.69
C MET A 79 22.79 -12.63 3.09
N ASN A 80 23.42 -11.83 3.95
CA ASN A 80 23.68 -12.21 5.34
C ASN A 80 22.38 -12.40 6.15
N LEU A 81 21.35 -11.59 5.90
CA LEU A 81 20.03 -11.78 6.52
C LEU A 81 19.41 -13.15 6.17
N ARG A 82 19.66 -13.66 4.95
CA ARG A 82 19.18 -14.97 4.55
C ARG A 82 19.96 -16.10 5.23
N VAL A 83 21.29 -15.99 5.30
CA VAL A 83 22.15 -16.97 5.97
C VAL A 83 21.86 -17.04 7.47
N ALA A 84 21.54 -15.91 8.11
CA ALA A 84 21.15 -15.88 9.52
C ALA A 84 19.81 -16.58 9.82
N TRP A 85 18.98 -16.84 8.80
CA TRP A 85 17.64 -17.41 8.95
C TRP A 85 17.51 -18.84 8.42
N GLU A 86 18.56 -19.41 7.82
CA GLU A 86 18.61 -20.83 7.53
C GLU A 86 19.01 -21.56 8.83
N PRO A 87 18.10 -22.33 9.47
CA PRO A 87 18.50 -23.15 10.60
C PRO A 87 19.47 -24.20 10.07
N GLY A 88 20.63 -24.30 10.71
CA GLY A 88 21.49 -25.48 10.61
C GLY A 88 20.81 -26.71 11.18
#